data_AF-A0A379GIF0-F1
#
_entry.id   AF-A0A379GIF0-F1
#
_cell.length_a   1.000
_cell.length_b   1.000
_cell.length_c   1.000
_cell.angle_alpha   90.00
_cell.angle_beta   90.00
_cell.angle_gamma   90.00
#
_symmetry.space_group_name_H-M   'P 1'
#
loop_
_entity.id
_entity.type
_entity.pdbx_description
1 polymer ?
#
loop_
_entity_poly.entity_id
_entity_poly.type
_entity_poly.pdbx_seq_one_letter_code
_entity_poly.pdbx_strand_id
1 'polypeptide(L)'
;MSGTYSASKAGLLTNKYGLGKVFIAGVSMMLAGILITLFDSLAIIFIGMLILTTGFFAAHAVASSWVGRRAKRGRAQASSLYLFTYYAGSSIAGTLGGIFWVNFGWLGVGLFIAFLMLTALLIALRLNRIAQ
;
A
#
# COMPACT_ATOMS: atom_id res chain seq x y z
N MET A 1 12.61 4.73 -23.16
CA MET A 1 13.73 3.83 -22.78
C MET A 1 14.12 3.92 -21.28
N SER A 2 13.27 4.50 -20.43
CA SER A 2 13.46 4.61 -18.97
C SER A 2 12.69 3.57 -18.15
N GLY A 3 11.70 2.88 -18.72
CA GLY A 3 10.84 1.92 -18.02
C GLY A 3 11.50 0.57 -17.69
N THR A 4 12.49 0.15 -18.49
CA THR A 4 13.09 -1.19 -18.37
C THR A 4 14.10 -1.30 -17.22
N TYR A 5 14.71 -0.18 -16.80
CA TYR A 5 15.67 -0.15 -15.69
C TYR A 5 14.99 -0.28 -14.31
N SER A 6 13.75 0.20 -14.17
CA SER A 6 13.01 0.07 -12.92
C SER A 6 12.42 -1.33 -12.74
N ALA A 7 12.03 -1.98 -13.84
CA ALA A 7 11.50 -3.35 -13.84
C ALA A 7 12.55 -4.40 -13.46
N SER A 8 13.80 -4.24 -13.92
CA SER A 8 14.90 -5.17 -13.60
C SER A 8 15.35 -5.07 -12.14
N LYS A 9 15.40 -3.85 -11.56
CA LYS A 9 15.77 -3.65 -10.14
C LYS A 9 14.68 -4.13 -9.17
N ALA A 10 13.40 -3.92 -9.50
CA ALA A 10 12.27 -4.44 -8.73
C ALA A 10 12.21 -5.98 -8.76
N GLY A 11 12.53 -6.59 -9.90
CA GLY A 11 12.65 -8.05 -10.06
C GLY A 11 13.81 -8.66 -9.26
N LEU A 12 14.98 -8.01 -9.22
CA LEU A 12 16.13 -8.46 -8.44
C LEU A 12 15.91 -8.31 -6.92
N LEU A 13 15.27 -7.23 -6.47
CA LEU A 13 14.93 -7.05 -5.04
C LEU A 13 13.86 -8.06 -4.56
N THR A 14 12.85 -8.37 -5.39
CA THR A 14 11.86 -9.41 -5.05
C THR A 14 12.45 -10.82 -5.08
N ASN A 15 13.49 -11.07 -5.90
CA ASN A 15 14.21 -12.34 -5.88
C ASN A 15 15.15 -12.47 -4.67
N LYS A 16 15.70 -11.36 -4.16
CA LYS A 16 16.68 -11.36 -3.05
C LYS A 16 16.06 -11.25 -1.65
N TYR A 17 14.98 -10.46 -1.49
CA TYR A 17 14.37 -10.19 -0.16
C TYR A 17 13.00 -10.83 0.04
N GLY A 18 12.40 -11.37 -1.03
CA GLY A 18 11.05 -11.90 -1.00
C GLY A 18 10.00 -10.80 -1.08
N LEU A 19 8.88 -11.15 -1.73
CA LEU A 19 7.75 -10.25 -1.96
C LEU A 19 7.17 -9.68 -0.65
N GLY A 20 7.20 -10.44 0.46
CA GLY A 20 6.73 -9.95 1.77
C GLY A 20 7.50 -8.74 2.30
N LYS A 21 8.84 -8.75 2.23
CA LYS A 21 9.68 -7.64 2.74
C LYS A 21 9.53 -6.37 1.91
N VAL A 22 9.38 -6.50 0.59
CA VAL A 22 9.17 -5.35 -0.30
C VAL A 22 7.78 -4.74 -0.08
N PHE A 23 6.76 -5.55 0.16
CA PHE A 23 5.43 -5.06 0.53
C PHE A 23 5.47 -4.28 1.84
N ILE A 24 6.13 -4.82 2.87
CA ILE A 24 6.31 -4.13 4.16
C ILE A 24 7.03 -2.79 3.96
N ALA A 25 8.13 -2.75 3.19
CA ALA A 25 8.85 -1.51 2.91
C ALA A 25 7.98 -0.48 2.18
N GLY A 26 7.18 -0.90 1.20
CA GLY A 26 6.24 -0.03 0.49
C GLY A 26 5.17 0.57 1.41
N VAL A 27 4.55 -0.27 2.25
CA VAL A 27 3.55 0.19 3.23
C VAL A 27 4.18 1.11 4.29
N SER A 28 5.41 0.84 4.75
CA SER A 28 6.14 1.73 5.65
C SER A 28 6.41 3.09 5.02
N MET A 29 6.79 3.13 3.73
CA MET A 29 6.94 4.38 2.99
C MET A 29 5.62 5.13 2.89
N MET A 30 4.52 4.43 2.59
CA MET A 30 3.19 5.05 2.57
C MET A 30 2.84 5.66 3.94
N LEU A 31 3.10 4.93 5.03
CA LEU A 31 2.84 5.41 6.39
C LEU A 31 3.68 6.65 6.72
N ALA A 32 4.95 6.67 6.34
CA ALA A 32 5.78 7.86 6.51
C ALA A 32 5.25 9.04 5.67
N GLY A 33 4.87 8.79 4.41
CA GLY A 33 4.33 9.80 3.51
C GLY A 33 3.07 10.47 4.06
N ILE A 34 2.09 9.69 4.55
CA ILE A 34 0.86 10.27 5.12
C ILE A 34 1.13 11.07 6.40
N LEU A 35 2.04 10.62 7.26
CA LEU A 35 2.42 11.36 8.47
C LEU A 35 3.12 12.68 8.11
N ILE A 36 3.90 12.70 7.03
CA ILE A 36 4.52 13.93 6.52
C ILE A 36 3.47 14.90 5.95
N THR A 37 2.37 14.40 5.37
CA THR A 37 1.30 15.29 4.90
C THR A 37 0.50 15.96 6.03
N LEU A 38 0.71 15.57 7.29
CA LEU A 38 0.07 16.20 8.45
C LEU A 38 0.74 17.51 8.88
N PHE A 39 1.91 17.85 8.34
CA PHE A 39 2.55 19.13 8.61
C PHE A 39 1.90 20.26 7.80
N ASP A 40 1.88 21.47 8.35
CA ASP A 40 1.21 22.64 7.74
C ASP A 40 1.97 23.24 6.53
N SER A 41 3.23 22.83 6.31
CA SER A 41 4.06 23.39 5.23
C SER A 41 3.72 22.76 3.89
N LEU A 42 3.32 23.58 2.92
CA LEU A 42 2.97 23.14 1.56
C LEU A 42 4.08 22.33 0.89
N ALA A 43 5.34 22.75 1.03
CA ALA A 43 6.49 22.04 0.49
C ALA A 43 6.66 20.64 1.11
N ILE A 44 6.40 20.52 2.41
CA ILE A 44 6.45 19.25 3.15
C ILE A 44 5.32 18.33 2.69
N ILE A 45 4.11 18.87 2.47
CA ILE A 45 2.98 18.11 1.94
C ILE A 45 3.32 17.51 0.57
N PHE A 46 3.94 18.28 -0.34
CA PHE A 46 4.38 17.76 -1.64
C PHE A 46 5.37 16.60 -1.50
N ILE A 47 6.36 16.72 -0.61
CA ILE A 47 7.31 15.64 -0.34
C ILE A 47 6.57 14.41 0.24
N GLY A 48 5.65 14.62 1.18
CA GLY A 48 4.82 13.57 1.75
C GLY A 48 4.00 12.83 0.69
N MET A 49 3.38 13.56 -0.24
CA MET A 49 2.64 12.98 -1.37
C MET A 49 3.53 12.16 -2.31
N LEU A 50 4.75 12.63 -2.62
CA LEU A 50 5.71 11.89 -3.45
C LEU A 50 6.14 10.58 -2.78
N ILE A 51 6.42 10.61 -1.48
CA ILE A 51 6.76 9.40 -0.71
C ILE A 51 5.58 8.44 -0.66
N LEU A 52 4.37 8.96 -0.36
CA LEU A 52 3.13 8.19 -0.29
C LEU A 52 2.85 7.47 -1.62
N THR A 53 2.89 8.20 -2.73
CA THR A 53 2.64 7.66 -4.07
C THR A 53 3.70 6.64 -4.48
N THR A 54 4.98 6.91 -4.22
CA THR A 54 6.07 5.96 -4.50
C THR A 54 5.89 4.66 -3.72
N GLY A 55 5.54 4.74 -2.43
CA GLY A 55 5.24 3.58 -1.59
C GLY A 55 4.02 2.80 -2.09
N PHE A 56 2.97 3.50 -2.53
CA PHE A 56 1.75 2.88 -3.09
C PHE A 56 2.06 2.07 -4.35
N PHE A 57 2.79 2.64 -5.32
CA PHE A 57 3.18 1.91 -6.52
C PHE A 57 4.04 0.68 -6.20
N ALA A 58 4.96 0.79 -5.25
CA ALA A 58 5.78 -0.34 -4.81
C ALA A 58 4.93 -1.46 -4.18
N ALA A 59 4.05 -1.12 -3.22
CA ALA A 59 3.18 -2.08 -2.55
C ALA A 59 2.19 -2.73 -3.52
N HIS A 60 1.60 -1.94 -4.43
CA HIS A 60 0.64 -2.41 -5.43
C HIS A 60 1.30 -3.35 -6.45
N ALA A 61 2.50 -3.02 -6.95
CA ALA A 61 3.24 -3.89 -7.86
C ALA A 61 3.55 -5.26 -7.23
N VAL A 62 3.89 -5.27 -5.94
CA VAL A 62 4.17 -6.50 -5.18
C VAL A 62 2.89 -7.31 -4.94
N ALA A 63 1.79 -6.67 -4.53
CA ALA A 63 0.50 -7.33 -4.32
C ALA A 63 -0.02 -7.99 -5.61
N SER A 64 0.03 -7.28 -6.73
CA SER A 64 -0.34 -7.82 -8.05
C SER A 64 0.56 -8.98 -8.47
N SER A 65 1.87 -8.90 -8.16
CA SER A 65 2.82 -10.00 -8.40
C SER A 65 2.52 -11.25 -7.55
N TRP A 66 1.98 -11.08 -6.33
CA TRP A 66 1.54 -12.17 -5.46
C TRP A 66 0.37 -12.95 -6.03
N VAL A 67 -0.66 -12.26 -6.52
CA VAL A 67 -1.81 -12.89 -7.18
C VAL A 67 -1.35 -13.68 -8.41
N GLY A 68 -0.44 -13.10 -9.21
CA GLY A 68 0.14 -13.76 -10.39
C GLY A 68 0.94 -15.03 -10.07
N ARG A 69 1.73 -15.07 -8.98
CA ARG A 69 2.53 -16.25 -8.60
C ARG A 69 1.72 -17.34 -7.89
N ARG A 70 0.70 -16.99 -7.10
CA ARG A 70 -0.08 -17.96 -6.29
C ARG A 70 -1.20 -18.65 -7.07
N ALA A 71 -1.68 -18.05 -8.16
CA ALA A 71 -2.77 -18.62 -8.94
C ALA A 71 -2.30 -19.68 -9.95
N LYS A 72 -2.01 -20.89 -9.45
CA LYS A 72 -1.73 -22.11 -10.25
C LYS A 72 -3.01 -22.86 -10.70
N ARG A 73 -4.13 -22.70 -9.97
CA ARG A 73 -5.49 -23.15 -10.32
C ARG A 73 -6.51 -22.11 -9.78
N GLY A 74 -7.64 -21.90 -10.45
CA GLY A 74 -8.71 -21.00 -9.96
C GLY A 74 -8.45 -19.49 -10.07
N ARG A 75 -7.68 -19.03 -11.08
CA ARG A 75 -7.34 -17.61 -11.31
C ARG A 75 -8.55 -16.67 -11.28
N ALA A 76 -9.67 -17.09 -11.87
CA ALA A 76 -10.88 -16.26 -11.93
C ALA A 76 -11.43 -15.94 -10.52
N GLN A 77 -11.57 -16.94 -9.64
CA GLN A 77 -12.06 -16.72 -8.26
C GLN A 77 -11.11 -15.84 -7.43
N ALA A 78 -9.79 -16.06 -7.55
CA ALA A 78 -8.81 -15.26 -6.81
C ALA A 78 -8.81 -13.79 -7.25
N SER A 79 -8.89 -13.52 -8.55
CA SER A 79 -9.00 -12.16 -9.07
C SER A 79 -10.32 -11.49 -8.69
N SER A 80 -11.45 -12.22 -8.76
CA SER A 80 -12.75 -11.69 -8.34
C SER A 80 -12.79 -11.36 -6.85
N LEU A 81 -12.19 -12.19 -5.99
CA LEU A 81 -12.11 -11.91 -4.56
C LEU A 81 -11.19 -10.70 -4.26
N TYR A 82 -10.08 -10.57 -4.99
CA TYR A 82 -9.21 -9.39 -4.91
C TYR A 82 -9.94 -8.12 -5.32
N LEU A 83 -10.65 -8.13 -6.46
CA LEU A 83 -11.47 -7.01 -6.90
C LEU A 83 -12.57 -6.68 -5.89
N PHE A 84 -13.29 -7.70 -5.43
CA PHE A 84 -14.36 -7.53 -4.45
C PHE A 84 -13.83 -6.87 -3.18
N THR A 85 -12.70 -7.35 -2.65
CA THR A 85 -12.06 -6.77 -1.46
C THR A 85 -11.56 -5.36 -1.72
N TYR A 86 -10.98 -5.10 -2.89
CA TYR A 86 -10.52 -3.77 -3.30
C TYR A 86 -11.66 -2.76 -3.34
N TYR A 87 -12.79 -3.12 -3.98
CA TYR A 87 -13.96 -2.25 -4.06
C TYR A 87 -14.69 -2.11 -2.73
N ALA A 88 -14.92 -3.21 -1.99
CA ALA A 88 -15.56 -3.18 -0.69
C ALA A 88 -14.75 -2.34 0.31
N GLY A 89 -13.42 -2.54 0.35
CA GLY A 89 -12.51 -1.75 1.18
C GLY A 89 -12.51 -0.27 0.78
N SER A 90 -12.50 0.02 -0.52
CA SER A 90 -12.57 1.40 -1.03
C SER A 90 -13.88 2.09 -0.66
N SER A 91 -15.02 1.41 -0.77
CA SER A 91 -16.32 1.95 -0.36
C SER A 91 -16.36 2.26 1.13
N ILE A 92 -15.94 1.31 1.99
CA ILE A 92 -15.95 1.50 3.45
C ILE A 92 -14.97 2.63 3.84
N ALA A 93 -13.75 2.60 3.31
CA ALA A 93 -12.74 3.60 3.60
C ALA A 93 -13.13 4.98 3.07
N GLY A 94 -13.81 5.07 1.92
CA GLY A 94 -14.33 6.31 1.37
C GLY A 94 -15.43 6.92 2.25
N THR A 95 -16.41 6.11 2.67
CA THR A 95 -17.49 6.58 3.56
C THR A 95 -16.94 7.01 4.92
N LEU A 96 -16.09 6.19 5.55
CA LEU A 96 -15.47 6.53 6.82
C LEU A 96 -14.54 7.74 6.69
N GLY A 97 -13.74 7.80 5.62
CA GLY A 97 -12.87 8.94 5.33
C GLY A 97 -13.65 10.25 5.21
N GLY A 98 -14.84 10.23 4.60
CA GLY A 98 -15.74 11.37 4.56
C GLY A 98 -16.22 11.80 5.96
N ILE A 99 -16.55 10.86 6.84
CA ILE A 99 -16.91 11.16 8.23
C ILE A 99 -15.73 11.79 8.98
N PHE A 100 -14.51 11.25 8.83
CA PHE A 100 -13.32 11.84 9.45
C PHE A 100 -13.01 13.23 8.93
N TRP A 101 -13.21 13.48 7.63
CA TRP A 101 -13.05 14.80 7.03
C TRP A 101 -14.01 15.82 7.62
N VAL A 102 -15.31 15.48 7.74
CA VAL A 102 -16.33 16.40 8.25
C VAL A 102 -16.09 16.75 9.72
N ASN A 103 -15.64 15.80 10.55
CA ASN A 103 -15.48 15.99 11.99
C ASN A 103 -14.10 16.54 12.41
N PHE A 104 -13.04 16.21 11.66
CA PHE A 104 -11.65 16.45 12.08
C PHE A 104 -10.75 16.99 10.96
N GLY A 105 -11.32 17.32 9.80
CA GLY A 105 -10.59 17.85 8.65
C GLY A 105 -9.51 16.91 8.12
N TRP A 106 -8.42 17.50 7.60
CA TRP A 106 -7.31 16.74 7.02
C TRP A 106 -6.58 15.87 8.05
N LEU A 107 -6.44 16.34 9.29
CA LEU A 107 -5.76 15.59 10.34
C LEU A 107 -6.51 14.29 10.67
N GLY A 108 -7.84 14.33 10.72
CA GLY A 108 -8.66 13.11 10.87
C GLY A 108 -8.48 12.11 9.74
N VAL A 109 -8.49 12.59 8.50
CA VAL A 109 -8.26 11.74 7.32
C VAL A 109 -6.86 11.14 7.32
N GLY A 110 -5.84 11.94 7.62
CA GLY A 110 -4.46 11.46 7.68
C GLY A 110 -4.25 10.41 8.76
N LEU A 111 -4.82 10.60 9.97
CA LEU A 111 -4.77 9.60 11.04
C LEU A 111 -5.55 8.33 10.69
N PHE A 112 -6.71 8.45 10.05
CA PHE A 112 -7.49 7.31 9.58
C PHE A 112 -6.71 6.48 8.55
N ILE A 113 -6.10 7.14 7.56
CA ILE A 113 -5.26 6.48 6.56
C ILE A 113 -4.02 5.85 7.23
N ALA A 114 -3.36 6.56 8.15
CA ALA A 114 -2.22 6.02 8.89
C ALA A 114 -2.59 4.77 9.69
N PHE A 115 -3.77 4.75 10.32
CA PHE A 115 -4.30 3.57 11.01
C PHE A 115 -4.51 2.40 10.05
N LEU A 116 -5.15 2.61 8.89
CA LEU A 116 -5.31 1.57 7.87
C LEU A 116 -3.95 1.03 7.41
N MET A 117 -2.97 1.90 7.16
CA MET A 117 -1.61 1.49 6.79
C MET A 117 -0.91 0.69 7.89
N LEU A 118 -1.07 1.08 9.15
CA LEU A 118 -0.55 0.34 10.31
C LEU A 118 -1.15 -1.06 10.40
N THR A 119 -2.47 -1.20 10.25
CA THR A 119 -3.13 -2.52 10.23
C THR A 119 -2.63 -3.38 9.08
N ALA A 120 -2.48 -2.81 7.88
CA ALA A 120 -1.91 -3.51 6.72
C ALA A 120 -0.46 -3.97 6.97
N LEU A 121 0.37 -3.12 7.61
CA LEU A 121 1.74 -3.44 7.98
C LEU A 121 1.80 -4.60 8.98
N LEU A 122 0.95 -4.58 10.02
CA LEU A 122 0.87 -5.64 11.02
C LEU A 122 0.45 -6.98 10.40
N ILE A 123 -0.56 -6.96 9.53
CA ILE A 123 -1.01 -8.15 8.80
C ILE A 123 0.13 -8.66 7.89
N ALA A 124 0.81 -7.78 7.16
CA ALA A 124 1.93 -8.16 6.31
C ALA A 124 3.09 -8.78 7.09
N LEU A 125 3.45 -8.20 8.25
CA LEU A 125 4.47 -8.72 9.14
C LEU A 125 4.08 -10.11 9.68
N ARG A 126 2.82 -10.29 10.11
CA ARG A 126 2.28 -11.58 10.55
C ARG A 126 2.34 -12.61 9.42
N LEU A 127 1.90 -12.27 8.22
CA LEU A 127 1.89 -13.18 7.08
C LEU A 127 3.31 -13.57 6.66
N ASN A 128 4.25 -12.62 6.70
CA ASN A 128 5.66 -12.89 6.40
C ASN A 128 6.29 -13.83 7.43
N ARG A 129 5.88 -13.74 8.71
CA ARG A 129 6.34 -14.65 9.77
C ARG A 129 5.78 -16.07 9.63
N ILE A 130 4.57 -16.23 9.09
CA ILE A 130 3.90 -17.53 8.87
C ILE A 130 4.39 -18.21 7.58
N ALA A 131 4.84 -17.43 6.60
CA ALA A 131 5.30 -17.93 5.31
C ALA A 131 6.81 -18.30 5.26
N GLN A 132 7.54 -18.06 6.36
CA GLN A 132 8.89 -18.61 6.59
C GLN A 132 8.78 -19.95 7.32
#